data_AF-A0A1B9P3B9-F1
#
_entry.id   AF-A0A1B9P3B9-F1
#
_cell.length_a   1.000
_cell.length_b   1.000
_cell.length_c   1.000
_cell.angle_alpha   90.00
_cell.angle_beta   90.00
_cell.angle_gamma   90.00
#
_symmetry.space_group_name_H-M   'P 1'
#
loop_
_entity.id
_entity.type
_entity.pdbx_description
1 polymer ?
#
loop_
_entity_poly.entity_id
_entity_poly.type
_entity_poly.pdbx_seq_one_letter_code
_entity_poly.pdbx_strand_id
1 'polypeptide(L)'
;MNEQILDSISRNKYLVYLDNVGIDIDVIKEEIIKNVNEDEMELFVNRSHQRLSPNVYLDSLVFKYVCKHLHDEYKSSLIFESEIKLDIKTIIATSKSLIQRPRIRKPSDVVMGFKEPDYEEGFRVISRFERELSENNYGERGESKGSVIFEGLLPYKIKMNPLVEKYSSNHIWENSYYLGEPFIQGFNVSINSIESQYVLWMNSELLNMLGLKLDNYNEGLRALNSNDEIVLQFRCWREQLIGNGASFVGMDSNIAKLEGCDLILREDYFSKLKKIIPNVVFYTDVL
;
A
#
# COMPACT_ATOMS: atom_id res chain seq x y z
N MET A 1 -20.85 12.83 15.34
CA MET A 1 -19.93 11.82 14.81
C MET A 1 -18.82 12.52 14.04
N ASN A 2 -17.57 12.11 14.27
CA ASN A 2 -16.37 12.74 13.72
C ASN A 2 -16.37 12.72 12.18
N GLU A 3 -16.14 13.88 11.53
CA GLU A 3 -16.09 13.99 10.06
C GLU A 3 -15.07 13.03 9.42
N GLN A 4 -13.97 12.73 10.11
CA GLN A 4 -12.96 11.79 9.63
C GLN A 4 -13.46 10.34 9.59
N ILE A 5 -14.39 9.97 10.49
CA ILE A 5 -15.02 8.65 10.50
C ILE A 5 -15.97 8.55 9.32
N LEU A 6 -16.78 9.58 9.10
CA LEU A 6 -17.71 9.67 7.96
C LEU A 6 -16.98 9.60 6.62
N ASP A 7 -15.87 10.32 6.48
CA ASP A 7 -15.02 10.30 5.29
C ASP A 7 -14.37 8.92 5.09
N SER A 8 -13.86 8.29 6.17
CA SER A 8 -13.28 6.95 6.12
C SER A 8 -14.30 5.88 5.71
N ILE A 9 -15.54 5.96 6.19
CA ILE A 9 -16.64 5.09 5.76
C ILE A 9 -16.92 5.33 4.28
N SER A 10 -17.16 6.58 3.89
CA SER A 10 -17.61 6.93 2.54
C SER A 10 -16.60 6.58 1.44
N ARG A 11 -15.30 6.60 1.76
CA ARG A 11 -14.22 6.22 0.84
C ARG A 11 -13.87 4.73 0.88
N ASN A 12 -14.54 3.94 1.72
CA ASN A 12 -14.24 2.52 1.79
C ASN A 12 -14.56 1.83 0.47
N LYS A 13 -13.64 0.98 -0.01
CA LYS A 13 -13.71 0.34 -1.33
C LYS A 13 -15.03 -0.39 -1.58
N TYR A 14 -15.60 -1.02 -0.56
CA TYR A 14 -16.85 -1.76 -0.70
C TYR A 14 -18.00 -0.82 -1.03
N LEU A 15 -18.11 0.31 -0.32
CA LEU A 15 -19.18 1.28 -0.56
C LEU A 15 -19.00 2.02 -1.88
N VAL A 16 -17.76 2.41 -2.23
CA VAL A 16 -17.45 3.05 -3.53
C VAL A 16 -17.81 2.14 -4.69
N TYR A 17 -17.48 0.85 -4.60
CA TYR A 17 -17.85 -0.10 -5.64
C TYR A 17 -19.37 -0.25 -5.77
N LEU A 18 -20.08 -0.42 -4.64
CA LEU A 18 -21.54 -0.59 -4.66
C LEU A 18 -22.26 0.62 -5.27
N ASP A 19 -21.80 1.84 -4.95
CA ASP A 19 -22.29 3.08 -5.55
C ASP A 19 -22.10 3.08 -7.08
N ASN A 20 -20.91 2.70 -7.54
CA ASN A 20 -20.55 2.68 -8.95
C ASN A 20 -21.39 1.68 -9.77
N VAL A 21 -21.82 0.57 -9.16
CA VAL A 21 -22.72 -0.41 -9.80
C VAL A 21 -24.21 -0.07 -9.62
N GLY A 22 -24.53 1.08 -8.99
CA GLY A 22 -25.87 1.62 -8.86
C GLY A 22 -26.68 1.04 -7.69
N ILE A 23 -26.03 0.47 -6.67
CA ILE A 23 -26.69 0.04 -5.44
C ILE A 23 -26.77 1.23 -4.49
N ASP A 24 -27.97 1.46 -3.92
CA ASP A 24 -28.19 2.50 -2.92
C ASP A 24 -27.43 2.17 -1.63
N ILE A 25 -26.36 2.93 -1.37
CA ILE A 25 -25.49 2.74 -0.22
C ILE A 25 -25.95 3.51 1.03
N ASP A 26 -26.97 4.38 0.93
CA ASP A 26 -27.37 5.25 2.05
C ASP A 26 -27.93 4.44 3.21
N VAL A 27 -28.72 3.39 2.91
CA VAL A 27 -29.23 2.45 3.92
C VAL A 27 -28.07 1.73 4.63
N ILE A 28 -27.05 1.33 3.88
CA ILE A 28 -25.86 0.65 4.44
C ILE A 28 -25.07 1.62 5.31
N LYS A 29 -24.83 2.85 4.84
CA LYS A 29 -24.15 3.91 5.59
C LYS A 29 -24.87 4.20 6.90
N GLU A 30 -26.18 4.36 6.87
CA GLU A 30 -26.96 4.58 8.09
C GLU A 30 -26.81 3.45 9.10
N GLU A 31 -26.86 2.19 8.66
CA GLU A 31 -26.64 1.03 9.54
C GLU A 31 -25.23 1.04 10.15
N ILE A 32 -24.20 1.32 9.34
CA ILE A 32 -22.81 1.43 9.82
C ILE A 32 -22.74 2.53 10.89
N ILE A 33 -23.19 3.74 10.57
CA ILE A 33 -23.16 4.92 11.44
C ILE A 33 -23.83 4.65 12.79
N LYS A 34 -25.02 4.02 12.79
CA LYS A 34 -25.76 3.69 14.02
C LYS A 34 -25.01 2.71 14.92
N ASN A 35 -24.06 1.95 14.37
CA ASN A 35 -23.33 0.89 15.07
C ASN A 35 -21.84 1.20 15.25
N VAL A 36 -21.37 2.39 14.86
CA VAL A 36 -20.01 2.84 15.18
C VAL A 36 -19.93 3.07 16.70
N ASN A 37 -19.02 2.37 17.36
CA ASN A 37 -18.61 2.67 18.71
C ASN A 37 -17.39 3.60 18.67
N GLU A 38 -17.60 4.88 18.97
CA GLU A 38 -16.51 5.86 19.00
C GLU A 38 -15.46 5.50 20.06
N ASP A 39 -15.84 4.86 21.18
CA ASP A 39 -14.88 4.44 22.22
C ASP A 39 -13.94 3.33 21.72
N GLU A 40 -14.46 2.36 20.96
CA GLU A 40 -13.63 1.33 20.31
C GLU A 40 -12.71 1.92 19.26
N MET A 41 -13.18 2.92 18.50
CA MET A 41 -12.29 3.68 17.63
C MET A 41 -11.20 4.37 18.45
N GLU A 42 -11.55 5.09 19.51
CA GLU A 42 -10.62 5.82 20.37
C GLU A 42 -9.58 4.94 21.07
N LEU A 43 -9.92 3.70 21.41
CA LEU A 43 -8.96 2.74 21.98
C LEU A 43 -7.76 2.48 21.06
N PHE A 44 -7.96 2.55 19.75
CA PHE A 44 -6.91 2.35 18.75
C PHE A 44 -6.57 3.64 17.96
N VAL A 45 -7.36 4.71 18.14
CA VAL A 45 -7.18 6.04 17.51
C VAL A 45 -6.42 6.94 18.47
N ASN A 46 -5.16 7.20 18.15
CA ASN A 46 -4.41 8.25 18.83
C ASN A 46 -4.92 9.66 18.41
N ARG A 47 -5.49 10.39 19.37
CA ARG A 47 -6.42 11.53 19.27
C ARG A 47 -5.93 12.87 18.66
N SER A 48 -4.87 12.95 17.85
CA SER A 48 -4.49 14.27 17.27
C SER A 48 -4.12 14.35 15.79
N HIS A 49 -4.11 13.24 15.04
CA HIS A 49 -4.35 13.13 13.57
C HIS A 49 -3.56 12.05 12.82
N GLN A 50 -2.58 11.31 13.35
CA GLN A 50 -1.64 10.56 12.46
C GLN A 50 -1.16 9.23 13.11
N ARG A 51 -1.77 8.11 12.66
CA ARG A 51 -1.96 6.78 13.32
C ARG A 51 -0.69 5.95 13.59
N LEU A 52 -0.65 5.19 14.69
CA LEU A 52 0.47 4.29 15.04
C LEU A 52 0.15 2.79 15.05
N SER A 53 -1.04 2.40 15.47
CA SER A 53 -1.49 1.01 15.33
C SER A 53 -2.51 0.95 14.18
N PRO A 54 -2.35 0.07 13.19
CA PRO A 54 -3.39 -0.20 12.21
C PRO A 54 -4.68 -0.62 12.93
N ASN A 55 -5.79 0.07 12.69
CA ASN A 55 -7.08 -0.22 13.28
C ASN A 55 -8.12 -0.66 12.24
N VAL A 56 -8.26 -1.97 12.08
CA VAL A 56 -9.21 -2.58 11.14
C VAL A 56 -10.67 -2.48 11.60
N TYR A 57 -10.97 -1.92 12.78
CA TYR A 57 -12.32 -1.85 13.33
C TYR A 57 -13.33 -1.28 12.34
N LEU A 58 -13.05 -0.08 11.80
CA LEU A 58 -13.99 0.59 10.92
C LEU A 58 -14.17 -0.19 9.61
N ASP A 59 -13.10 -0.72 9.04
CA ASP A 59 -13.14 -1.56 7.84
C ASP A 59 -13.94 -2.85 8.08
N SER A 60 -13.75 -3.48 9.25
CA SER A 60 -14.50 -4.68 9.64
C SER A 60 -16.00 -4.40 9.82
N LEU A 61 -16.34 -3.21 10.32
CA LEU A 61 -17.73 -2.77 10.49
C LEU A 61 -18.39 -2.53 9.12
N VAL A 62 -17.70 -1.83 8.21
CA VAL A 62 -18.17 -1.62 6.84
C VAL A 62 -18.37 -2.97 6.14
N PHE A 63 -17.36 -3.84 6.18
CA PHE A 63 -17.43 -5.17 5.58
C PHE A 63 -18.63 -5.97 6.09
N LYS A 64 -18.87 -5.99 7.41
CA LYS A 64 -20.00 -6.69 8.02
C LYS A 64 -21.35 -6.20 7.47
N TYR A 65 -21.59 -4.89 7.46
CA TYR A 65 -22.89 -4.34 7.04
C TYR A 65 -23.10 -4.40 5.53
N VAL A 66 -22.04 -4.23 4.74
CA VAL A 66 -22.09 -4.47 3.30
C VAL A 66 -22.45 -5.93 3.03
N CYS A 67 -21.74 -6.90 3.62
CA CYS A 67 -22.04 -8.31 3.40
C CYS A 67 -23.44 -8.71 3.87
N LYS A 68 -23.91 -8.16 4.99
CA LYS A 68 -25.29 -8.36 5.48
C LYS A 68 -26.30 -7.86 4.44
N HIS A 69 -26.19 -6.61 4.01
CA HIS A 69 -27.11 -6.03 3.03
C HIS A 69 -27.13 -6.82 1.71
N LEU A 70 -25.95 -7.17 1.19
CA LEU A 70 -25.84 -7.97 -0.03
C LEU A 70 -26.42 -9.38 0.14
N HIS A 71 -26.33 -9.97 1.34
CA HIS A 71 -26.96 -11.25 1.64
C HIS A 71 -28.48 -11.16 1.73
N ASP A 72 -29.01 -10.09 2.32
CA ASP A 72 -30.44 -9.94 2.56
C ASP A 72 -31.17 -9.57 1.26
N GLU A 73 -30.64 -8.63 0.49
CA GLU A 73 -31.31 -8.07 -0.70
C GLU A 73 -30.89 -8.74 -2.03
N TYR A 74 -29.66 -9.28 -2.11
CA TYR A 74 -29.06 -9.72 -3.39
C TYR A 74 -28.55 -11.16 -3.36
N LYS A 75 -28.98 -11.99 -2.40
CA LYS A 75 -28.49 -13.36 -2.16
C LYS A 75 -28.32 -14.21 -3.43
N SER A 76 -29.30 -14.15 -4.33
CA SER A 76 -29.37 -14.97 -5.54
C SER A 76 -28.66 -14.37 -6.74
N SER A 77 -28.27 -13.10 -6.69
CA SER A 77 -27.63 -12.35 -7.77
C SER A 77 -26.22 -11.87 -7.43
N LEU A 78 -25.74 -12.11 -6.20
CA LEU A 78 -24.47 -11.60 -5.73
C LEU A 78 -23.29 -12.31 -6.40
N ILE A 79 -22.55 -11.57 -7.22
CA ILE A 79 -21.24 -11.97 -7.73
C ILE A 79 -20.21 -11.04 -7.11
N PHE A 80 -19.35 -11.59 -6.25
CA PHE A 80 -18.21 -10.83 -5.75
C PHE A 80 -17.20 -10.64 -6.88
N GLU A 81 -17.15 -9.45 -7.47
CA GLU A 81 -16.14 -9.07 -8.45
C GLU A 81 -14.76 -8.89 -7.79
N SER A 82 -13.70 -8.80 -8.58
CA SER A 82 -12.32 -8.71 -8.06
C SER A 82 -12.10 -7.49 -7.17
N GLU A 83 -12.82 -6.39 -7.39
CA GLU A 83 -12.75 -5.15 -6.60
C GLU A 83 -13.28 -5.28 -5.17
N ILE A 84 -14.27 -6.14 -4.95
CA ILE A 84 -14.92 -6.36 -3.64
C ILE A 84 -14.49 -7.66 -2.98
N LYS A 85 -13.61 -8.44 -3.61
CA LYS A 85 -12.98 -9.59 -2.97
C LYS A 85 -11.83 -9.12 -2.11
N LEU A 86 -11.62 -9.84 -1.01
CA LEU A 86 -10.39 -9.72 -0.25
C LEU A 86 -9.23 -10.20 -1.13
N ASP A 87 -8.19 -9.38 -1.31
CA ASP A 87 -7.02 -9.75 -2.09
C ASP A 87 -6.06 -10.64 -1.30
N ILE A 88 -6.49 -11.89 -1.12
CA ILE A 88 -5.75 -12.93 -0.39
C ILE A 88 -4.39 -13.19 -1.04
N LYS A 89 -4.29 -13.09 -2.37
CA LYS A 89 -3.02 -13.33 -3.07
C LYS A 89 -1.99 -12.29 -2.67
N THR A 90 -2.36 -11.01 -2.66
CA THR A 90 -1.48 -9.93 -2.22
C THR A 90 -1.15 -10.05 -0.73
N ILE A 91 -2.10 -10.41 0.13
CA ILE A 91 -1.83 -10.65 1.56
C ILE A 91 -0.74 -11.74 1.73
N ILE A 92 -0.86 -12.87 1.05
CA ILE A 92 0.12 -13.95 1.14
C ILE A 92 1.47 -13.50 0.55
N ALA A 93 1.46 -12.91 -0.65
CA ALA A 93 2.68 -12.48 -1.33
C ALA A 93 3.46 -11.43 -0.53
N THR A 94 2.78 -10.45 0.04
CA THR A 94 3.42 -9.44 0.90
C THR A 94 4.01 -10.05 2.18
N SER A 95 3.34 -11.03 2.80
CA SER A 95 3.90 -11.75 3.95
C SER A 95 5.19 -12.51 3.62
N LYS A 96 5.31 -13.00 2.39
CA LYS A 96 6.48 -13.72 1.86
C LYS A 96 7.57 -12.78 1.32
N SER A 97 7.25 -11.50 1.13
CA SER A 97 8.17 -10.44 0.73
C SER A 97 8.80 -9.69 1.92
N LEU A 98 8.55 -10.12 3.15
CA LEU A 98 9.10 -9.49 4.35
C LEU A 98 10.62 -9.74 4.45
N ILE A 99 11.37 -8.66 4.58
CA ILE A 99 12.83 -8.66 4.74
C ILE A 99 13.24 -7.85 5.98
N GLN A 100 14.51 -7.97 6.37
CA GLN A 100 15.12 -6.97 7.24
C GLN A 100 15.24 -5.65 6.46
N ARG A 101 14.99 -4.51 7.12
CA ARG A 101 15.19 -3.19 6.54
C ARG A 101 16.60 -3.09 5.93
N PRO A 102 16.73 -2.73 4.64
CA PRO A 102 18.03 -2.50 4.02
C PRO A 102 18.82 -1.41 4.76
N ARG A 103 20.15 -1.38 4.59
CA ARG A 103 21.01 -0.34 5.19
C ARG A 103 20.90 0.98 4.43
N ILE A 104 19.74 1.62 4.54
CA ILE A 104 19.39 2.89 3.88
C ILE A 104 19.23 4.01 4.89
N ARG A 105 19.32 5.27 4.43
CA ARG A 105 19.06 6.45 5.26
C ARG A 105 17.64 6.41 5.81
N LYS A 106 17.42 7.02 6.97
CA LYS A 106 16.07 7.19 7.49
C LYS A 106 15.32 8.26 6.68
N PRO A 107 13.99 8.19 6.58
CA PRO A 107 13.18 9.22 5.95
C PRO A 107 13.56 10.65 6.35
N SER A 108 13.80 10.93 7.64
CA SER A 108 14.20 12.26 8.13
C SER A 108 15.58 12.74 7.65
N ASP A 109 16.45 11.83 7.20
CA ASP A 109 17.80 12.13 6.68
C ASP A 109 17.85 12.23 5.15
N VAL A 110 16.71 12.00 4.49
CA VAL A 110 16.62 11.96 3.02
C VAL A 110 16.37 13.36 2.47
N VAL A 111 17.11 13.71 1.42
CA VAL A 111 16.98 15.00 0.73
C VAL A 111 16.08 14.83 -0.49
N MET A 112 15.03 15.66 -0.57
CA MET A 112 14.12 15.73 -1.71
C MET A 112 14.87 16.14 -2.98
N GLY A 113 14.55 15.51 -4.12
CA GLY A 113 15.10 15.88 -5.42
C GLY A 113 15.37 14.71 -6.35
N PHE A 114 16.02 15.02 -7.47
CA PHE A 114 16.48 14.01 -8.42
C PHE A 114 17.78 13.38 -7.94
N LYS A 115 17.86 12.05 -8.01
CA LYS A 115 19.07 11.28 -7.71
C LYS A 115 19.15 10.04 -8.62
N GLU A 116 20.23 9.29 -8.53
CA GLU A 116 20.29 7.97 -9.15
C GLU A 116 19.61 6.92 -8.25
N PRO A 117 18.96 5.91 -8.83
CA PRO A 117 18.47 4.74 -8.09
C PRO A 117 19.58 4.03 -7.32
N ASP A 118 19.27 3.64 -6.08
CA ASP A 118 20.15 2.80 -5.27
C ASP A 118 20.42 1.46 -5.97
N TYR A 119 21.58 0.85 -5.69
CA TYR A 119 21.99 -0.45 -6.23
C TYR A 119 22.32 -1.42 -5.12
N GLU A 120 21.81 -2.65 -5.23
CA GLU A 120 22.00 -3.71 -4.25
C GLU A 120 22.06 -5.06 -4.98
N GLU A 121 23.17 -5.78 -4.87
CA GLU A 121 23.32 -7.17 -5.32
C GLU A 121 22.85 -7.47 -6.77
N GLY A 122 23.09 -6.55 -7.71
CA GLY A 122 22.66 -6.73 -9.11
C GLY A 122 21.27 -6.19 -9.43
N PHE A 123 20.62 -5.53 -8.47
CA PHE A 123 19.31 -4.90 -8.63
C PHE A 123 19.38 -3.39 -8.39
N ARG A 124 18.45 -2.66 -9.02
CA ARG A 124 18.19 -1.23 -8.80
C ARG A 124 16.87 -1.05 -8.10
N VAL A 125 16.84 -0.14 -7.13
CA VAL A 125 15.60 0.26 -6.47
C VAL A 125 14.84 1.22 -7.39
N ILE A 126 13.78 0.73 -8.03
CA ILE A 126 13.00 1.53 -8.99
C ILE A 126 11.86 2.31 -8.32
N SER A 127 11.47 1.93 -7.10
CA SER A 127 10.60 2.73 -6.26
C SER A 127 10.71 2.33 -4.80
N ARG A 128 10.43 3.27 -3.91
CA ARG A 128 10.44 3.07 -2.45
C ARG A 128 9.38 3.94 -1.79
N PHE A 129 8.70 3.36 -0.82
CA PHE A 129 7.90 4.08 0.15
C PHE A 129 8.44 3.74 1.53
N GLU A 130 8.70 4.74 2.36
CA GLU A 130 9.07 4.50 3.75
C GLU A 130 8.54 5.61 4.65
N ARG A 131 8.07 5.19 5.83
CA ARG A 131 7.62 6.05 6.90
C ARG A 131 8.52 5.89 8.11
N GLU A 132 8.88 7.03 8.68
CA GLU A 132 9.49 7.14 9.99
C GLU A 132 8.50 7.75 10.97
N LEU A 133 8.50 7.23 12.19
CA LEU A 133 7.82 7.80 13.34
C LEU A 133 8.81 8.59 14.21
N SER A 134 8.50 9.85 14.48
CA SER A 134 9.14 10.65 15.51
C SER A 134 8.41 10.50 16.85
N GLU A 135 9.07 9.91 17.86
CA GLU A 135 8.53 9.78 19.21
C GLU A 135 8.47 11.13 19.95
N ASN A 136 9.39 12.05 19.65
CA ASN A 136 9.52 13.31 20.38
C ASN A 136 8.33 14.25 20.16
N ASN A 137 7.62 14.11 19.04
CA ASN A 137 6.48 14.96 18.67
C ASN A 137 5.14 14.23 18.94
N TYR A 138 5.18 13.14 19.70
CA TYR A 138 4.01 12.29 19.94
C TYR A 138 3.06 12.92 20.97
N GLY A 139 1.98 13.54 20.46
CA GLY A 139 0.92 14.13 21.29
C GLY A 139 0.79 15.63 21.10
N GLU A 140 1.77 16.27 20.48
CA GLU A 140 1.73 17.69 20.13
C GLU A 140 0.80 17.89 18.93
N ARG A 141 -0.08 18.90 19.01
CA ARG A 141 -1.01 19.25 17.93
C ARG A 141 -0.28 20.14 16.93
N GLY A 142 -0.16 19.70 15.68
CA GLY A 142 0.33 20.52 14.57
C GLY A 142 1.77 20.29 14.14
N GLU A 143 2.54 19.43 14.82
CA GLU A 143 3.89 19.05 14.39
C GLU A 143 3.89 17.76 13.55
N SER A 144 4.83 17.62 12.60
CA SER A 144 4.98 16.37 11.86
C SER A 144 5.40 15.27 12.83
N LYS A 145 4.62 14.17 12.87
CA LYS A 145 4.90 13.02 13.75
C LYS A 145 5.95 12.08 13.17
N GLY A 146 6.78 12.56 12.26
CA GLY A 146 7.74 11.78 11.50
C GLY A 146 7.93 12.32 10.09
N SER A 147 8.55 11.50 9.24
CA SER A 147 8.85 11.82 7.84
C SER A 147 8.41 10.67 6.96
N VAL A 148 7.88 10.98 5.78
CA VAL A 148 7.48 10.00 4.78
C VAL A 148 8.23 10.28 3.49
N ILE A 149 8.79 9.24 2.87
CA ILE A 149 9.43 9.34 1.57
C ILE A 149 8.63 8.58 0.51
N PHE A 150 8.52 9.21 -0.66
CA PHE A 150 8.03 8.60 -1.89
C PHE A 150 9.12 8.71 -2.94
N GLU A 151 9.69 7.57 -3.33
CA GLU A 151 10.75 7.51 -4.32
C GLU A 151 10.31 6.65 -5.50
N GLY A 152 10.68 7.04 -6.71
CA GLY A 152 10.32 6.28 -7.89
C GLY A 152 10.80 6.88 -9.20
N LEU A 153 10.65 6.09 -10.26
CA LEU A 153 10.98 6.50 -11.61
C LEU A 153 9.88 7.39 -12.21
N LEU A 154 10.30 8.46 -12.89
CA LEU A 154 9.45 9.32 -13.68
C LEU A 154 9.89 9.27 -15.14
N PRO A 155 8.95 9.28 -16.11
CA PRO A 155 9.29 9.24 -17.54
C PRO A 155 9.97 10.52 -18.02
N TYR A 156 9.85 11.62 -17.27
CA TYR A 156 10.45 12.91 -17.55
C TYR A 156 10.89 13.61 -16.26
N LYS A 157 11.80 14.57 -16.40
CA LYS A 157 12.32 15.37 -15.28
C LYS A 157 11.30 16.40 -14.79
N ILE A 158 10.34 15.95 -14.00
CA ILE A 158 9.32 16.75 -13.30
C ILE A 158 9.43 16.50 -11.80
N LYS A 159 9.24 17.55 -10.99
CA LYS A 159 9.21 17.45 -9.53
C LYS A 159 7.78 17.11 -9.09
N MET A 160 7.49 15.84 -8.90
CA MET A 160 6.19 15.35 -8.43
C MET A 160 6.33 14.03 -7.68
N ASN A 161 5.36 13.71 -6.83
CA ASN A 161 5.30 12.39 -6.19
C ASN A 161 5.31 11.30 -7.28
N PRO A 162 6.31 10.40 -7.29
CA PRO A 162 6.46 9.38 -8.32
C PRO A 162 5.56 8.14 -8.09
N LEU A 163 4.83 8.10 -6.97
CA LEU A 163 3.98 6.99 -6.56
C LEU A 163 2.52 7.40 -6.71
N VAL A 164 1.85 6.83 -7.70
CA VAL A 164 0.42 7.11 -7.96
C VAL A 164 -0.42 6.11 -7.18
N GLU A 165 -1.47 6.59 -6.52
CA GLU A 165 -2.44 5.80 -5.76
C GLU A 165 -3.81 5.86 -6.45
N LYS A 166 -4.10 4.89 -7.31
CA LYS A 166 -5.33 4.86 -8.12
C LYS A 166 -5.97 3.48 -8.18
N TYR A 167 -5.18 2.45 -8.45
CA TYR A 167 -5.69 1.09 -8.66
C TYR A 167 -5.43 0.19 -7.46
N SER A 168 -6.34 -0.76 -7.26
CA SER A 168 -6.19 -1.80 -6.24
C SER A 168 -5.10 -2.82 -6.64
N SER A 169 -4.53 -3.50 -5.65
CA SER A 169 -3.45 -4.47 -5.85
C SER A 169 -3.91 -5.77 -6.54
N ASN A 170 -5.21 -6.06 -6.54
CA ASN A 170 -5.81 -7.18 -7.26
C ASN A 170 -5.48 -7.19 -8.76
N HIS A 171 -5.45 -6.01 -9.40
CA HIS A 171 -5.13 -5.83 -10.81
C HIS A 171 -3.71 -6.27 -11.18
N ILE A 172 -2.80 -6.38 -10.19
CA ILE A 172 -1.48 -6.96 -10.40
C ILE A 172 -1.66 -8.38 -10.94
N TRP A 173 -2.45 -9.21 -10.26
CA TRP A 173 -2.66 -10.61 -10.60
C TRP A 173 -3.42 -10.83 -11.91
N GLU A 174 -4.16 -9.82 -12.36
CA GLU A 174 -4.90 -9.81 -13.62
C GLU A 174 -4.07 -9.25 -14.79
N ASN A 175 -2.83 -8.80 -14.51
CA ASN A 175 -1.97 -8.11 -15.45
C ASN A 175 -2.62 -6.87 -16.09
N SER A 176 -3.41 -6.14 -15.29
CA SER A 176 -4.11 -4.92 -15.70
C SER A 176 -3.71 -3.69 -14.88
N TYR A 177 -2.69 -3.82 -14.01
CA TYR A 177 -2.26 -2.75 -13.11
C TYR A 177 -1.72 -1.55 -13.91
N TYR A 178 -2.42 -0.41 -13.83
CA TYR A 178 -2.10 0.82 -14.58
C TYR A 178 -2.03 0.67 -16.11
N LEU A 179 -2.71 -0.33 -16.67
CA LEU A 179 -2.69 -0.57 -18.12
C LEU A 179 -3.18 0.66 -18.90
N GLY A 180 -2.39 1.12 -19.87
CA GLY A 180 -2.71 2.30 -20.69
C GLY A 180 -2.45 3.65 -20.01
N GLU A 181 -1.90 3.66 -18.79
CA GLU A 181 -1.53 4.89 -18.10
C GLU A 181 -0.04 5.23 -18.22
N PRO A 182 0.34 6.51 -18.30
CA PRO A 182 1.73 6.93 -18.50
C PRO A 182 2.56 6.93 -17.19
N PHE A 183 2.38 5.91 -16.36
CA PHE A 183 3.08 5.74 -15.08
C PHE A 183 3.93 4.47 -15.10
N ILE A 184 5.13 4.54 -14.49
CA ILE A 184 6.07 3.41 -14.49
C ILE A 184 5.74 2.43 -13.36
N GLN A 185 5.42 2.96 -12.19
CA GLN A 185 5.02 2.19 -11.02
C GLN A 185 3.75 2.80 -10.41
N GLY A 186 2.96 1.94 -9.77
CA GLY A 186 1.83 2.30 -8.95
C GLY A 186 2.06 1.93 -7.50
N PHE A 187 1.31 2.59 -6.62
CA PHE A 187 1.36 2.40 -5.19
C PHE A 187 -0.05 2.16 -4.67
N ASN A 188 -0.27 1.03 -4.01
CA ASN A 188 -1.52 0.74 -3.34
C ASN A 188 -1.35 0.93 -1.83
N VAL A 189 -2.25 1.74 -1.25
CA VAL A 189 -2.25 2.07 0.17
C VAL A 189 -3.60 1.72 0.76
N SER A 190 -3.58 0.82 1.73
CA SER A 190 -4.78 0.33 2.44
C SER A 190 -4.54 0.37 3.95
N ILE A 191 -4.10 1.51 4.48
CA ILE A 191 -3.81 1.68 5.91
C ILE A 191 -5.11 1.41 6.68
N ASN A 192 -5.06 0.53 7.69
CA ASN A 192 -6.22 0.14 8.50
C ASN A 192 -7.23 -0.77 7.79
N SER A 193 -6.83 -1.36 6.67
CA SER A 193 -7.52 -2.48 6.06
C SER A 193 -7.03 -3.80 6.67
N ILE A 194 -7.84 -4.85 6.55
CA ILE A 194 -7.39 -6.24 6.73
C ILE A 194 -6.43 -6.68 5.61
N GLU A 195 -6.38 -5.93 4.50
CA GLU A 195 -5.48 -6.16 3.38
C GLU A 195 -4.06 -5.63 3.63
N SER A 196 -3.16 -5.93 2.68
CA SER A 196 -1.79 -5.42 2.71
C SER A 196 -1.77 -3.90 2.73
N GLN A 197 -1.06 -3.34 3.71
CA GLN A 197 -1.08 -1.89 3.96
C GLN A 197 -0.46 -1.07 2.83
N TYR A 198 0.62 -1.58 2.23
CA TYR A 198 1.40 -0.89 1.20
C TYR A 198 1.90 -1.90 0.18
N VAL A 199 1.68 -1.64 -1.11
CA VAL A 199 2.21 -2.46 -2.21
C VAL A 199 2.71 -1.54 -3.32
N LEU A 200 3.96 -1.78 -3.74
CA LEU A 200 4.55 -1.14 -4.91
C LEU A 200 4.61 -2.15 -6.04
N TRP A 201 4.16 -1.77 -7.23
CA TRP A 201 4.26 -2.63 -8.40
C TRP A 201 4.45 -1.86 -9.70
N MET A 202 5.03 -2.52 -10.69
CA MET A 202 5.26 -1.95 -12.02
C MET A 202 3.99 -1.99 -12.85
N ASN A 203 3.83 -1.00 -13.73
CA ASN A 203 2.79 -0.99 -14.75
C ASN A 203 2.82 -2.28 -15.59
N SER A 204 1.67 -2.91 -15.79
CA SER A 204 1.52 -4.16 -16.52
C SER A 204 1.99 -4.08 -17.98
N GLU A 205 1.85 -2.93 -18.64
CA GLU A 205 2.36 -2.74 -20.01
C GLU A 205 3.89 -2.82 -20.04
N LEU A 206 4.58 -2.19 -19.08
CA LEU A 206 6.04 -2.26 -18.99
C LEU A 206 6.52 -3.65 -18.57
N LEU A 207 5.79 -4.32 -17.68
CA LEU A 207 6.04 -5.72 -17.31
C LEU A 207 6.04 -6.62 -18.55
N ASN A 208 5.03 -6.46 -19.42
CA ASN A 208 4.91 -7.18 -20.69
C ASN A 208 6.01 -6.81 -21.69
N MET A 209 6.33 -5.53 -21.85
CA MET A 209 7.41 -5.06 -22.74
C MET A 209 8.78 -5.60 -22.31
N LEU A 210 9.00 -5.81 -21.02
CA LEU A 210 10.20 -6.43 -20.48
C LEU A 210 10.18 -7.96 -20.61
N GLY A 211 9.07 -8.58 -21.02
CA GLY A 211 8.93 -10.02 -21.16
C GLY A 211 8.89 -10.75 -19.81
N LEU A 212 8.32 -10.10 -18.79
CA LEU A 212 8.22 -10.62 -17.43
C LEU A 212 6.84 -11.21 -17.18
N LYS A 213 6.80 -12.31 -16.41
CA LYS A 213 5.58 -12.94 -15.92
C LYS A 213 5.57 -12.92 -14.40
N LEU A 214 4.39 -12.78 -13.80
CA LEU A 214 4.24 -12.91 -12.34
C LEU A 214 4.59 -14.33 -11.89
N ASP A 215 5.28 -14.42 -10.75
CA ASP A 215 5.50 -15.69 -10.07
C ASP A 215 4.28 -16.10 -9.24
N ASN A 216 4.34 -17.31 -8.67
CA ASN A 216 3.37 -17.79 -7.70
C ASN A 216 3.36 -16.89 -6.46
N TYR A 217 2.18 -16.44 -6.04
CA TYR A 217 2.01 -15.59 -4.86
C TYR A 217 2.53 -16.20 -3.55
N ASN A 218 2.71 -17.53 -3.48
CA ASN A 218 3.30 -18.21 -2.32
C ASN A 218 4.80 -17.96 -2.17
N GLU A 219 5.44 -17.41 -3.21
CA GLU A 219 6.87 -17.17 -3.29
C GLU A 219 7.25 -15.69 -3.06
N GLY A 220 6.27 -14.87 -2.68
CA GLY A 220 6.39 -13.42 -2.62
C GLY A 220 5.85 -12.73 -3.86
N LEU A 221 5.80 -11.41 -3.81
CA LEU A 221 5.39 -10.60 -4.96
C LEU A 221 6.63 -10.33 -5.83
N ARG A 222 6.80 -11.15 -6.88
CA ARG A 222 7.94 -11.08 -7.80
C ARG A 222 7.57 -11.47 -9.23
N ALA A 223 8.38 -11.05 -10.19
CA ALA A 223 8.24 -11.41 -11.60
C ALA A 223 9.51 -12.07 -12.13
N LEU A 224 9.29 -13.06 -13.00
CA LEU A 224 10.31 -13.91 -13.60
C LEU A 224 10.46 -13.62 -15.08
N ASN A 225 11.63 -13.91 -15.64
CA ASN A 225 11.84 -13.93 -17.09
C ASN A 225 11.49 -15.29 -17.70
N SER A 226 11.82 -15.47 -18.99
CA SER A 226 11.60 -16.72 -19.73
C SER A 226 12.40 -17.92 -19.22
N ASN A 227 13.45 -17.68 -18.44
CA ASN A 227 14.32 -18.70 -17.86
C ASN A 227 13.97 -18.96 -16.37
N ASP A 228 12.81 -18.47 -15.90
CA ASP A 228 12.36 -18.57 -14.52
C ASP A 228 13.30 -17.90 -13.49
N GLU A 229 14.13 -16.95 -13.94
CA GLU A 229 14.97 -16.16 -13.04
C GLU A 229 14.19 -14.96 -12.50
N ILE A 230 14.39 -14.63 -11.22
CA ILE A 230 13.81 -13.44 -10.59
C ILE A 230 14.41 -12.18 -11.21
N VAL A 231 13.54 -11.27 -11.64
CA VAL A 231 13.93 -10.01 -12.28
C VAL A 231 13.35 -8.79 -11.56
N LEU A 232 12.10 -8.86 -11.12
CA LEU A 232 11.43 -7.78 -10.41
C LEU A 232 10.96 -8.34 -9.07
N GLN A 233 11.22 -7.64 -7.97
CA GLN A 233 10.86 -8.12 -6.64
C GLN A 233 10.34 -6.98 -5.78
N PHE A 234 9.17 -7.20 -5.18
CA PHE A 234 8.66 -6.36 -4.11
C PHE A 234 9.19 -6.88 -2.77
N ARG A 235 9.67 -5.96 -1.92
CA ARG A 235 10.17 -6.24 -0.58
C ARG A 235 9.50 -5.28 0.40
N CYS A 236 9.22 -5.74 1.61
CA CYS A 236 8.69 -4.89 2.68
C CYS A 236 9.39 -5.15 4.00
N TRP A 237 9.36 -4.18 4.90
CA TRP A 237 10.00 -4.27 6.21
C TRP A 237 9.27 -3.47 7.27
N ARG A 238 9.50 -3.86 8.51
CA ARG A 238 9.10 -3.16 9.73
C ARG A 238 10.26 -3.29 10.72
N GLU A 239 10.73 -2.17 11.26
CA GLU A 239 11.88 -2.13 12.15
C GLU A 239 11.59 -1.28 13.40
N GLN A 240 12.37 -1.51 14.46
CA GLN A 240 12.34 -0.73 15.70
C GLN A 240 10.94 -0.68 16.31
N LEU A 241 10.37 -1.87 16.56
CA LEU A 241 9.04 -2.01 17.13
C LEU A 241 9.01 -1.44 18.56
N ILE A 242 8.09 -0.52 18.82
CA ILE A 242 7.78 0.01 20.16
C ILE A 242 6.96 -1.05 20.90
N GLY A 243 7.35 -1.36 22.14
CA GLY A 243 6.57 -2.25 23.03
C GLY A 243 7.20 -3.58 23.49
N ASN A 244 8.52 -3.76 23.43
CA ASN A 244 9.19 -4.99 23.90
C ASN A 244 9.26 -5.09 25.45
N GLY A 245 8.11 -5.24 26.13
CA GLY A 245 8.00 -5.56 27.55
C GLY A 245 7.75 -7.05 27.80
N ALA A 246 8.16 -7.57 28.97
CA ALA A 246 8.12 -8.99 29.33
C ALA A 246 6.71 -9.60 29.60
N SER A 247 5.64 -8.83 29.42
CA SER A 247 4.27 -9.26 29.71
C SER A 247 3.52 -9.62 28.43
N PHE A 248 3.31 -10.92 28.25
CA PHE A 248 2.50 -11.49 27.18
C PHE A 248 1.03 -11.12 27.35
N VAL A 249 0.59 -10.03 26.73
CA VAL A 249 -0.81 -9.81 26.30
C VAL A 249 -0.70 -9.06 24.98
N GLY A 250 -1.19 -9.64 23.87
CA GLY A 250 -0.93 -9.23 22.48
C GLY A 250 -1.46 -7.86 22.03
N MET A 251 -1.43 -6.85 22.89
CA MET A 251 -1.93 -5.49 22.63
C MET A 251 -0.84 -4.40 22.76
N ASP A 252 0.35 -4.71 23.30
CA ASP A 252 1.37 -3.67 23.57
C ASP A 252 2.60 -3.67 22.63
N SER A 253 2.70 -4.49 21.58
CA SER A 253 3.96 -4.63 20.82
C SER A 253 3.75 -4.73 19.31
N ASN A 254 3.55 -3.63 18.57
CA ASN A 254 3.41 -3.71 17.09
C ASN A 254 3.59 -2.40 16.31
N ILE A 255 3.97 -1.30 16.93
CA ILE A 255 4.14 -0.02 16.22
C ILE A 255 5.58 0.05 15.70
N ALA A 256 5.77 0.04 14.39
CA ALA A 256 7.09 0.18 13.80
C ALA A 256 7.52 1.66 13.80
N LYS A 257 8.72 1.96 14.29
CA LYS A 257 9.28 3.31 14.08
C LYS A 257 9.66 3.55 12.63
N LEU A 258 10.05 2.48 11.93
CA LEU A 258 10.38 2.49 10.52
C LEU A 258 9.60 1.37 9.85
N GLU A 259 8.76 1.70 8.88
CA GLU A 259 8.10 0.72 8.04
C GLU A 259 8.07 1.21 6.60
N GLY A 260 8.26 0.28 5.66
CA GLY A 260 8.39 0.64 4.27
C GLY A 260 8.43 -0.56 3.35
N CYS A 261 8.54 -0.25 2.08
CA CYS A 261 8.69 -1.22 1.02
C CYS A 261 9.47 -0.63 -0.15
N ASP A 262 10.05 -1.49 -0.96
CA ASP A 262 10.63 -1.13 -2.24
C ASP A 262 10.31 -2.14 -3.32
N LEU A 263 10.48 -1.68 -4.55
CA LEU A 263 10.42 -2.49 -5.75
C LEU A 263 11.79 -2.42 -6.41
N ILE A 264 12.41 -3.59 -6.58
CA ILE A 264 13.75 -3.71 -7.15
C ILE A 264 13.71 -4.42 -8.49
N LEU A 265 14.49 -3.93 -9.45
CA LEU A 265 14.59 -4.46 -10.82
C LEU A 265 16.04 -4.83 -11.12
N ARG A 266 16.26 -6.03 -11.66
CA ARG A 266 17.59 -6.50 -12.04
C ARG A 266 18.27 -5.57 -13.04
N GLU A 267 19.56 -5.33 -12.88
CA GLU A 267 20.31 -4.27 -13.58
C GLU A 267 20.26 -4.39 -15.12
N ASP A 268 20.30 -5.62 -15.64
CA ASP A 268 20.18 -5.89 -17.07
C ASP A 268 18.79 -5.50 -17.61
N TYR A 269 17.73 -5.66 -16.80
CA TYR A 269 16.38 -5.21 -17.14
C TYR A 269 16.15 -3.73 -16.88
N PHE A 270 16.81 -3.14 -15.89
CA PHE A 270 16.82 -1.68 -15.73
C PHE A 270 17.44 -0.99 -16.94
N SER A 271 18.50 -1.56 -17.51
CA SER A 271 19.09 -1.11 -18.77
C SER A 271 18.13 -1.24 -19.97
N LYS A 272 17.27 -2.28 -20.00
CA LYS A 272 16.20 -2.41 -21.01
C LYS A 272 15.10 -1.37 -20.79
N LEU A 273 14.71 -1.13 -19.55
CA LEU A 273 13.72 -0.09 -19.21
C LEU A 273 14.18 1.29 -19.67
N LYS A 274 15.46 1.63 -19.47
CA LYS A 274 16.07 2.87 -20.00
C LYS A 274 16.04 2.98 -21.53
N LYS A 275 15.93 1.87 -22.27
CA LYS A 275 15.77 1.90 -23.74
C LYS A 275 14.31 2.15 -24.14
N ILE A 276 13.36 1.66 -23.34
CA ILE A 276 11.91 1.88 -23.53
C ILE A 276 11.55 3.32 -23.15
N ILE A 277 12.12 3.82 -22.05
CA ILE A 277 11.90 5.17 -21.52
C ILE A 277 13.26 5.88 -21.39
N PRO A 278 13.78 6.49 -22.48
CA PRO A 278 15.12 7.09 -22.50
C PRO A 278 15.37 8.21 -21.49
N ASN A 279 14.32 8.96 -21.16
CA ASN A 279 14.39 10.11 -20.25
C ASN A 279 14.03 9.75 -18.81
N VAL A 280 14.02 8.46 -18.47
CA VAL A 280 13.66 8.03 -17.13
C VAL A 280 14.61 8.63 -16.09
N VAL A 281 14.04 9.24 -15.08
CA VAL A 281 14.77 9.82 -13.95
C VAL A 281 14.17 9.30 -12.65
N PHE A 282 14.94 9.29 -11.58
CA PHE A 282 14.45 8.92 -10.26
C PHE A 282 14.30 10.17 -9.39
N TYR A 283 13.14 10.31 -8.77
CA TYR A 283 12.80 11.45 -7.92
C TYR A 283 12.43 10.98 -6.52
N THR A 284 12.83 11.76 -5.53
CA THR A 284 12.48 11.57 -4.13
C THR A 284 11.62 12.76 -3.68
N ASP A 285 10.42 12.45 -3.23
CA ASP A 285 9.51 13.37 -2.55
C ASP A 285 9.50 13.06 -1.05
N VAL A 286 9.47 14.09 -0.20
CA VAL A 286 9.54 13.96 1.26
C VAL A 286 8.44 14.82 1.88
N LEU A 287 7.63 14.21 2.75
CA LEU A 287 6.56 14.85 3.53
C LEU A 287 6.88 14.85 5.04
#